data_AF-A0A561UW70-F1
#
_entry.id   AF-A0A561UW70-F1
#
_cell.length_a   1.000
_cell.length_b   1.000
_cell.length_c   1.000
_cell.angle_alpha   90.00
_cell.angle_beta   90.00
_cell.angle_gamma   90.00
#
_symmetry.space_group_name_H-M   'P 1'
#
loop_
_entity.id
_entity.type
_entity.pdbx_description
1 polymer ?
#
loop_
_entity_poly.entity_id
_entity_poly.type
_entity_poly.pdbx_seq_one_letter_code
_entity_poly.pdbx_strand_id
1 'polypeptide(L)'
;MVTIFHIVLRLTHWRGPSGELLANAVQTAAASAHVEGPEIDGRACSFGFGKQLDVKVIRSAAFQDRSTITEGKVAGYVAKYATKGAESATGTLDRRLKLIAELSQETIPDHAARMIRTAWALGARRDLEHLKLRALAHMLGFRGHFSTKTRTYSTTLGALRDARAVWHRRHAPAPEATTLVLAHWAFDGIGLTPDLERLAVLIGGSPAREQAVTADA
;
A
#
# COMPACT_ATOMS: atom_id res chain seq x y z
N MET A 1 12.91 -6.44 10.29
CA MET A 1 12.17 -5.88 9.14
C MET A 1 11.56 -4.57 9.61
N VAL A 2 11.87 -3.47 8.94
CA VAL A 2 11.38 -2.12 9.28
C VAL A 2 10.10 -1.91 8.49
N THR A 3 9.01 -1.49 9.12
CA THR A 3 7.84 -1.01 8.38
C THR A 3 8.23 0.32 7.72
N ILE A 4 8.49 0.30 6.41
CA ILE A 4 8.95 1.48 5.68
C ILE A 4 7.74 2.23 5.12
N PHE A 5 7.49 3.43 5.65
CA PHE A 5 6.52 4.36 5.08
C PHE A 5 7.23 5.26 4.06
N HIS A 6 6.73 5.30 2.83
CA HIS A 6 7.24 6.19 1.79
C HIS A 6 6.27 7.36 1.60
N ILE A 7 6.77 8.59 1.78
CA ILE A 7 6.03 9.82 1.50
C ILE A 7 6.77 10.56 0.39
N VAL A 8 6.04 10.99 -0.63
CA VAL A 8 6.60 11.78 -1.73
C VAL A 8 5.96 13.16 -1.71
N LEU A 9 6.81 14.16 -1.56
CA LEU A 9 6.42 15.56 -1.58
C LEU A 9 6.91 16.16 -2.90
N ARG A 10 5.97 16.53 -3.77
CA ARG A 10 6.28 17.23 -5.03
C ARG A 10 6.05 18.73 -4.82
N LEU A 11 7.07 19.53 -5.08
CA LEU A 11 6.94 20.98 -5.17
C LEU A 11 6.35 21.33 -6.53
N THR A 12 5.19 21.98 -6.53
CA THR A 12 4.46 22.36 -7.75
C THR A 12 4.74 23.78 -8.21
N HIS A 13 5.50 24.57 -7.44
CA HIS A 13 5.77 25.98 -7.72
C HIS A 13 7.26 26.30 -7.69
N TRP A 14 7.71 27.11 -8.64
CA TRP A 14 9.11 27.50 -8.86
C TRP A 14 9.68 28.42 -7.77
N ARG A 15 8.83 28.95 -6.88
CA ARG A 15 9.22 29.70 -5.66
C ARG A 15 9.17 28.87 -4.37
N GLY A 16 9.07 27.54 -4.49
CA GLY A 16 8.94 26.66 -3.34
C GLY A 16 10.21 26.56 -2.49
N PRO A 17 10.09 26.09 -1.24
CA PRO A 17 11.23 25.81 -0.37
C PRO A 17 12.21 24.85 -1.06
N SER A 18 13.52 25.02 -0.84
CA SER A 18 14.50 24.10 -1.41
C SER A 18 14.25 22.66 -0.93
N GLY A 19 14.77 21.67 -1.68
CA GLY A 19 14.66 20.27 -1.27
C GLY A 19 15.26 20.01 0.11
N GLU A 20 16.32 20.74 0.46
CA GLU A 20 16.98 20.69 1.77
C GLU A 20 16.09 21.29 2.87
N LEU A 21 15.46 22.44 2.61
CA LEU A 21 14.54 23.05 3.56
C LEU A 21 13.35 22.13 3.84
N LEU A 22 12.83 21.47 2.80
CA LEU A 22 11.77 20.49 2.94
C LEU A 22 12.23 19.24 3.72
N ALA A 23 13.44 18.74 3.44
CA ALA A 23 13.99 17.61 4.17
C ALA A 23 14.14 17.91 5.67
N ASN A 24 14.64 19.10 6.01
CA ASN A 24 14.74 19.56 7.39
C ASN A 24 13.35 19.69 8.04
N ALA A 25 12.38 20.29 7.34
CA ALA A 25 11.02 20.41 7.84
C ALA A 25 10.38 19.05 8.14
N VAL A 26 10.59 18.05 7.28
CA VAL A 26 10.12 16.67 7.50
C VAL A 26 10.78 16.06 8.74
N GLN A 27 12.09 16.24 8.91
CA GLN A 27 12.81 15.74 10.09
C GLN A 27 12.29 16.39 11.38
N THR A 28 12.10 17.71 11.39
CA THR A 28 11.54 18.45 12.54
C THR A 28 10.10 18.02 12.84
N ALA A 29 9.27 17.86 11.81
CA ALA A 29 7.89 17.40 11.98
C ALA A 29 7.85 15.97 12.54
N ALA A 30 8.68 15.06 12.03
CA ALA A 30 8.75 13.69 12.54
C ALA A 30 9.23 13.63 14.00
N ALA A 31 10.18 14.49 14.39
CA ALA A 31 10.69 14.56 15.76
C ALA A 31 9.65 15.12 16.77
N SER A 32 8.70 15.93 16.31
CA SER A 32 7.66 16.54 17.16
C SER A 32 6.33 15.78 17.13
N ALA A 33 6.09 14.98 16.08
CA ALA A 33 4.86 14.21 15.92
C ALA A 33 4.76 13.10 16.97
N HIS A 34 3.72 13.19 17.79
CA HIS A 34 3.31 12.18 18.74
C HIS A 34 1.79 11.98 18.65
N VAL A 35 1.35 10.79 19.03
CA VAL A 35 -0.07 10.43 19.16
C VAL A 35 -0.25 9.83 20.54
N GLU A 36 -1.21 10.36 21.28
CA GLU A 36 -1.63 9.77 22.55
C GLU A 36 -2.20 8.37 22.30
N GLY A 37 -1.66 7.41 23.02
CA GLY A 37 -2.03 6.02 22.99
C GLY A 37 -3.00 5.64 24.11
N PRO A 38 -3.51 4.40 24.10
CA PRO A 38 -4.33 3.91 25.19
C PRO A 38 -3.50 3.75 26.46
N GLU A 39 -4.18 3.78 27.61
CA GLU A 39 -3.58 3.39 28.88
C GLU A 39 -3.34 1.87 28.90
N ILE A 40 -2.10 1.46 29.17
CA ILE A 40 -1.70 0.05 29.24
C ILE A 40 -1.18 -0.19 30.66
N ASP A 41 -1.81 -1.11 31.38
CA ASP A 41 -1.46 -1.49 32.76
C ASP A 41 -1.32 -0.29 33.71
N GLY A 42 -2.25 0.68 33.62
CA GLY A 42 -2.24 1.87 34.47
C GLY A 42 -1.30 2.99 34.00
N ARG A 43 -0.72 2.88 32.80
CA ARG A 43 0.26 3.85 32.26
C ARG A 43 -0.21 4.43 30.95
N ALA A 44 -0.35 5.75 30.91
CA ALA A 44 -0.55 6.49 29.67
C ALA A 44 0.64 6.25 28.73
N CYS A 45 0.35 5.81 27.51
CA CYS A 45 1.36 5.55 26.50
C CYS A 45 1.26 6.61 25.40
N SER A 46 2.40 7.10 24.89
CA SER A 46 2.46 7.96 23.72
C SER A 46 3.28 7.30 22.61
N PHE A 47 2.86 7.43 21.36
CA PHE A 47 3.57 6.89 20.21
C PHE A 47 4.19 8.02 19.38
N GLY A 48 5.44 7.85 18.99
CA GLY A 48 6.15 8.78 18.10
C GLY A 48 7.00 8.04 17.07
N PHE A 49 7.58 8.78 16.12
CA PHE A 49 8.50 8.20 15.15
C PHE A 49 9.81 7.77 15.84
N GLY A 50 10.29 6.57 15.51
CA GLY A 50 11.61 6.10 15.95
C GLY A 50 12.75 6.69 15.12
N LYS A 51 13.98 6.22 15.36
CA LYS A 51 15.20 6.63 14.61
C LYS A 51 15.20 6.19 13.14
N GLN A 52 14.19 5.44 12.70
CA GLN A 52 14.09 4.82 11.38
C GLN A 52 13.45 5.79 10.37
N LEU A 53 14.03 7.00 10.25
CA LEU A 53 13.60 8.02 9.30
C LEU A 53 14.70 8.22 8.25
N ASP A 54 14.41 7.91 7.00
CA ASP A 54 15.30 8.16 5.86
C ASP A 54 14.67 9.21 4.95
N VAL A 55 15.26 10.40 4.89
CA VAL A 55 14.80 11.51 4.05
C VAL A 55 15.86 11.79 3.00
N LYS A 56 15.51 11.57 1.73
CA LYS A 56 16.43 11.77 0.61
C LYS A 56 15.86 12.77 -0.37
N VAL A 57 16.62 13.83 -0.62
CA VAL A 57 16.33 14.78 -1.69
C VAL A 57 16.69 14.12 -3.02
N ILE A 58 15.69 13.85 -3.85
CA ILE A 58 15.90 13.27 -5.19
C ILE A 58 16.35 14.41 -6.12
N ARG A 59 17.65 14.48 -6.40
CA ARG A 59 18.23 15.44 -7.35
C ARG A 59 18.28 14.87 -8.75
N SER A 60 18.39 15.76 -9.73
CA SER A 60 18.44 15.33 -11.12
C SER A 60 19.66 14.47 -11.50
N ALA A 61 20.76 14.60 -10.76
CA ALA A 61 21.95 13.78 -10.96
C ALA A 61 21.83 12.33 -10.45
N ALA A 62 20.79 12.00 -9.67
CA ALA A 62 20.59 10.66 -9.11
C ALA A 62 20.06 9.64 -10.14
N PHE A 63 19.61 10.11 -11.31
CA PHE A 63 19.26 9.27 -12.45
C PHE A 63 20.50 9.19 -13.34
N GLN A 64 21.19 8.05 -13.35
CA GLN A 64 22.54 7.85 -13.91
C GLN A 64 22.66 7.98 -15.44
N ASP A 65 21.67 8.56 -16.12
CA ASP A 65 21.75 8.85 -17.55
C ASP A 65 21.66 10.36 -17.77
N ARG A 66 22.49 10.90 -18.67
CA ARG A 66 22.38 12.26 -19.26
C ARG A 66 21.02 12.54 -19.95
N SER A 67 20.06 11.62 -19.86
CA SER A 67 18.68 11.85 -20.27
C SER A 67 17.99 12.87 -19.36
N THR A 68 17.21 13.77 -19.95
CA THR A 68 16.26 14.62 -19.23
C THR A 68 15.42 13.79 -18.27
N ILE A 69 15.32 14.22 -17.01
CA ILE A 69 14.40 13.59 -16.07
C ILE A 69 13.00 13.95 -16.51
N THR A 70 12.31 12.95 -17.02
CA THR A 70 10.89 13.04 -17.27
C THR A 70 10.14 12.82 -15.96
N GLU A 71 8.97 13.46 -15.82
CA GLU A 71 8.07 13.21 -14.69
C GLU A 71 7.73 11.72 -14.56
N GLY A 72 7.68 10.99 -15.68
CA GLY A 72 7.48 9.55 -15.72
C GLY A 72 8.58 8.74 -15.01
N LYS A 73 9.86 9.13 -15.13
CA LYS A 73 10.97 8.46 -14.43
C LYS A 73 10.86 8.65 -12.91
N VAL A 74 10.50 9.86 -12.46
CA VAL A 74 10.27 10.13 -11.03
C VAL A 74 9.07 9.35 -10.53
N ALA A 75 7.95 9.36 -11.25
CA ALA A 75 6.76 8.59 -10.88
C ALA A 75 7.04 7.08 -10.81
N GLY A 76 7.81 6.53 -11.76
CA GLY A 76 8.23 5.12 -11.76
C GLY A 76 9.15 4.78 -10.59
N TYR A 77 10.12 5.65 -10.28
CA TYR A 77 10.96 5.51 -9.09
C TYR A 77 10.10 5.48 -7.82
N VAL A 78 9.19 6.45 -7.65
CA VAL A 78 8.26 6.50 -6.52
C VAL A 78 7.40 5.23 -6.42
N ALA A 79 6.80 4.80 -7.53
CA ALA A 79 5.98 3.59 -7.59
C ALA A 79 6.78 2.34 -7.20
N LYS A 80 8.05 2.26 -7.59
CA LYS A 80 8.96 1.17 -7.21
C LYS A 80 9.11 1.10 -5.69
N TYR A 81 9.42 2.21 -5.03
CA TYR A 81 9.63 2.20 -3.57
C TYR A 81 8.34 2.02 -2.79
N ALA A 82 7.24 2.58 -3.29
CA ALA A 82 5.90 2.30 -2.77
C ALA A 82 5.64 0.79 -2.81
N THR A 83 5.73 0.15 -3.98
CA THR A 83 5.38 -1.28 -4.14
C THR A 83 6.37 -2.20 -3.39
N LYS A 84 7.67 -1.86 -3.38
CA LYS A 84 8.68 -2.61 -2.61
C LYS A 84 8.45 -2.49 -1.09
N GLY A 85 8.00 -1.33 -0.62
CA GLY A 85 7.57 -1.14 0.77
C GLY A 85 6.28 -1.88 1.08
N ALA A 86 5.37 -2.00 0.09
CA ALA A 86 4.12 -2.74 0.21
C ALA A 86 4.40 -4.22 0.43
N GLU A 87 5.22 -4.87 -0.38
CA GLU A 87 5.60 -6.28 -0.22
C GLU A 87 6.17 -6.59 1.18
N SER A 88 6.86 -5.62 1.80
CA SER A 88 7.38 -5.76 3.16
C SER A 88 6.35 -5.45 4.27
N ALA A 89 5.28 -4.71 3.96
CA ALA A 89 4.27 -4.23 4.91
C ALA A 89 2.92 -4.97 4.79
N THR A 90 2.61 -5.52 3.63
CA THR A 90 1.50 -6.44 3.41
C THR A 90 1.97 -7.80 3.90
N GLY A 91 1.30 -8.28 4.95
CA GLY A 91 1.46 -9.60 5.56
C GLY A 91 2.38 -10.60 4.87
N THR A 92 3.36 -11.12 5.59
CA THR A 92 4.28 -12.17 5.12
C THR A 92 3.58 -13.51 4.79
N LEU A 93 2.26 -13.55 4.92
CA LEU A 93 1.41 -14.71 4.70
C LEU A 93 0.25 -14.31 3.79
N ASP A 94 0.07 -15.04 2.70
CA ASP A 94 -1.00 -14.82 1.71
C ASP A 94 -2.38 -15.26 2.21
N ARG A 95 -2.44 -15.88 3.39
CA ARG A 95 -3.65 -16.47 3.96
C ARG A 95 -3.81 -16.15 5.43
N ARG A 96 -5.07 -16.17 5.88
CA ARG A 96 -5.40 -16.11 7.30
C ARG A 96 -4.85 -17.32 8.04
N LEU A 97 -4.33 -17.06 9.24
CA LEU A 97 -3.96 -18.09 10.20
C LEU A 97 -5.21 -18.62 10.90
N LYS A 98 -5.36 -19.95 10.98
CA LYS A 98 -6.41 -20.57 11.82
C LYS A 98 -5.88 -20.85 13.22
N LEU A 99 -4.61 -21.26 13.31
CA LEU A 99 -3.88 -21.49 14.55
C LEU A 99 -2.54 -20.74 14.53
N ILE A 100 -2.13 -20.19 15.66
CA ILE A 100 -0.84 -19.50 15.76
C ILE A 100 0.36 -20.43 15.59
N ALA A 101 0.18 -21.72 15.88
CA ALA A 101 1.19 -22.76 15.72
C ALA A 101 1.61 -22.95 14.25
N GLU A 102 0.75 -22.57 13.28
CA GLU A 102 1.08 -22.63 11.86
C GLU A 102 2.34 -21.82 11.52
N LEU A 103 2.66 -20.78 12.29
CA LEU A 103 3.86 -19.97 12.09
C LEU A 103 5.17 -20.76 12.15
N SER A 104 5.21 -21.92 12.82
CA SER A 104 6.44 -22.72 12.86
C SER A 104 6.80 -23.35 11.52
N GLN A 105 5.84 -23.41 10.59
CA GLN A 105 6.00 -23.99 9.26
C GLN A 105 6.25 -22.93 8.18
N GLU A 106 6.20 -21.64 8.55
CA GLU A 106 6.27 -20.54 7.61
C GLU A 106 7.67 -19.89 7.65
N THR A 107 8.29 -19.69 6.49
CA THR A 107 9.57 -18.99 6.39
C THR A 107 9.32 -17.49 6.34
N ILE A 108 9.26 -16.86 7.52
CA ILE A 108 9.02 -15.42 7.64
C ILE A 108 10.08 -14.73 8.52
N PRO A 109 10.38 -13.44 8.29
CA PRO A 109 11.30 -12.70 9.15
C PRO A 109 10.86 -12.64 10.62
N ASP A 110 11.80 -12.78 11.56
CA ASP A 110 11.51 -12.78 13.01
C ASP A 110 10.66 -11.61 13.49
N HIS A 111 10.91 -10.43 12.93
CA HIS A 111 10.14 -9.25 13.27
C HIS A 111 8.66 -9.38 12.84
N ALA A 112 8.40 -9.92 11.65
CA ALA A 112 7.05 -10.19 11.18
C ALA A 112 6.38 -11.24 12.07
N ALA A 113 7.07 -12.33 12.38
CA ALA A 113 6.57 -13.36 13.28
C ALA A 113 6.21 -12.78 14.66
N ARG A 114 7.02 -11.87 15.20
CA ARG A 114 6.71 -11.15 16.45
C ARG A 114 5.44 -10.30 16.31
N MET A 115 5.31 -9.50 15.25
CA MET A 115 4.10 -8.69 15.03
C MET A 115 2.84 -9.55 14.90
N ILE A 116 2.92 -10.67 14.17
CA ILE A 116 1.80 -11.60 14.01
C ILE A 116 1.41 -12.18 15.38
N ARG A 117 2.39 -12.65 16.18
CA ARG A 117 2.12 -13.18 17.53
C ARG A 117 1.49 -12.12 18.42
N THR A 118 1.98 -10.88 18.38
CA THR A 118 1.40 -9.76 19.14
C THR A 118 -0.04 -9.48 18.71
N ALA A 119 -0.31 -9.36 17.41
CA ALA A 119 -1.67 -9.17 16.89
C ALA A 119 -2.60 -10.33 17.27
N TRP A 120 -2.10 -11.57 17.26
CA TRP A 120 -2.84 -12.77 17.65
C TRP A 120 -3.19 -12.81 19.13
N ALA A 121 -2.26 -12.37 19.99
CA ALA A 121 -2.45 -12.27 21.43
C ALA A 121 -3.42 -11.14 21.79
N LEU A 122 -3.22 -9.94 21.21
CA LEU A 122 -4.12 -8.80 21.40
C LEU A 122 -5.53 -9.10 20.86
N GLY A 123 -5.64 -9.86 19.78
CA GLY A 123 -6.93 -10.29 19.24
C GLY A 123 -7.72 -11.28 20.11
N ALA A 124 -7.15 -11.76 21.22
CA ALA A 124 -7.89 -12.54 22.23
C ALA A 124 -8.63 -11.67 23.26
N ARG A 125 -8.35 -10.36 23.28
CA ARG A 125 -8.93 -9.42 24.22
C ARG A 125 -10.31 -8.95 23.74
N ARG A 126 -11.34 -9.08 24.59
CA ARG A 126 -12.72 -8.71 24.26
C ARG A 126 -12.89 -7.20 24.01
N ASP A 127 -12.17 -6.37 24.75
CA ASP A 127 -12.15 -4.91 24.57
C ASP A 127 -11.63 -4.47 23.19
N LEU A 128 -10.84 -5.32 22.52
CA LEU A 128 -10.24 -5.04 21.21
C LEU A 128 -10.90 -5.80 20.05
N GLU A 129 -12.03 -6.48 20.28
CA GLU A 129 -12.68 -7.33 19.29
C GLU A 129 -13.02 -6.57 17.99
N HIS A 130 -13.45 -5.31 18.12
CA HIS A 130 -13.80 -4.42 17.01
C HIS A 130 -12.64 -4.17 16.03
N LEU A 131 -11.39 -4.32 16.47
CA LEU A 131 -10.19 -4.16 15.63
C LEU A 131 -9.90 -5.39 14.75
N LYS A 132 -10.50 -6.55 15.08
CA LYS A 132 -10.35 -7.82 14.34
C LYS A 132 -8.88 -8.28 14.19
N LEU A 133 -8.02 -7.99 15.18
CA LEU A 133 -6.57 -8.20 15.10
C LEU A 133 -6.17 -9.64 14.78
N ARG A 134 -6.87 -10.65 15.34
CA ARG A 134 -6.60 -12.06 15.05
C ARG A 134 -6.92 -12.43 13.59
N ALA A 135 -8.07 -11.99 13.09
CA ALA A 135 -8.46 -12.22 11.69
C ALA A 135 -7.49 -11.53 10.70
N LEU A 136 -6.82 -10.47 11.14
CA LEU A 136 -5.88 -9.68 10.37
C LEU A 136 -4.42 -9.97 10.73
N ALA A 137 -4.13 -10.94 11.58
CA ALA A 137 -2.79 -11.19 12.09
C ALA A 137 -1.82 -11.51 10.95
N HIS A 138 -2.26 -12.28 9.95
CA HIS A 138 -1.51 -12.53 8.72
C HIS A 138 -1.08 -11.24 7.99
N MET A 139 -1.90 -10.19 8.02
CA MET A 139 -1.59 -8.83 7.54
C MET A 139 -1.01 -7.92 8.63
N LEU A 140 -0.26 -8.50 9.58
CA LEU A 140 0.39 -7.77 10.68
C LEU A 140 -0.59 -6.99 11.57
N GLY A 141 -1.85 -7.41 11.64
CA GLY A 141 -2.91 -6.77 12.44
C GLY A 141 -3.57 -5.55 11.78
N PHE A 142 -3.31 -5.29 10.49
CA PHE A 142 -3.81 -4.12 9.78
C PHE A 142 -4.72 -4.47 8.60
N ARG A 143 -5.75 -3.65 8.34
CA ARG A 143 -6.80 -3.89 7.32
C ARG A 143 -6.45 -3.51 5.88
N GLY A 144 -5.16 -3.36 5.54
CA GLY A 144 -4.74 -3.31 4.14
C GLY A 144 -4.74 -1.95 3.43
N HIS A 145 -4.65 -0.83 4.15
CA HIS A 145 -4.40 0.47 3.50
C HIS A 145 -2.90 0.75 3.37
N PHE A 146 -2.33 0.35 2.23
CA PHE A 146 -0.93 0.62 1.91
C PHE A 146 -0.59 2.13 1.86
N SER A 147 -1.60 3.00 1.79
CA SER A 147 -1.47 4.45 1.85
C SER A 147 -2.41 5.03 2.90
N THR A 148 -1.88 5.91 3.74
CA THR A 148 -2.67 6.81 4.57
C THR A 148 -2.85 8.15 3.86
N LYS A 149 -4.00 8.79 4.08
CA LYS A 149 -4.30 10.12 3.53
C LYS A 149 -4.73 11.05 4.64
N THR A 150 -4.23 12.27 4.61
CA THR A 150 -4.75 13.35 5.46
C THR A 150 -6.00 13.91 4.80
N ARG A 151 -7.05 14.21 5.58
CA ARG A 151 -8.28 14.80 5.01
C ARG A 151 -8.02 16.19 4.42
N THR A 152 -7.13 16.96 5.03
CA THR A 152 -6.86 18.36 4.68
C THR A 152 -5.87 18.52 3.54
N TYR A 153 -4.83 17.68 3.46
CA TYR A 153 -3.70 17.92 2.56
C TYR A 153 -3.57 16.88 1.44
N SER A 154 -4.32 15.78 1.47
CA SER A 154 -4.23 14.73 0.44
C SER A 154 -5.34 14.87 -0.61
N THR A 155 -4.98 14.73 -1.89
CA THR A 155 -5.97 14.64 -2.96
C THR A 155 -6.66 13.27 -2.98
N THR A 156 -7.87 13.21 -3.55
CA THR A 156 -8.64 11.97 -3.64
C THR A 156 -8.09 11.07 -4.75
N LEU A 157 -8.27 9.74 -4.62
CA LEU A 157 -7.89 8.84 -5.73
C LEU A 157 -8.77 9.10 -6.97
N GLY A 158 -10.03 9.51 -6.77
CA GLY A 158 -10.93 9.95 -7.84
C GLY A 158 -10.32 11.10 -8.64
N ALA A 159 -9.95 12.19 -7.96
CA ALA A 159 -9.34 13.35 -8.61
C ALA A 159 -8.06 12.99 -9.40
N LEU A 160 -7.23 12.08 -8.87
CA LEU A 160 -6.04 11.59 -9.58
C LEU A 160 -6.39 10.74 -10.82
N ARG A 161 -7.42 9.89 -10.74
CA ARG A 161 -7.90 9.09 -11.89
C ARG A 161 -8.50 10.01 -12.96
N ASP A 162 -9.27 11.01 -12.58
CA ASP A 162 -9.88 11.97 -13.49
C ASP A 162 -8.81 12.80 -14.21
N ALA A 163 -7.83 13.32 -13.45
CA ALA A 163 -6.69 14.05 -14.01
C ALA A 163 -5.90 13.18 -15.01
N ARG A 164 -5.68 11.90 -14.68
CA ARG A 164 -5.03 10.95 -15.59
C ARG A 164 -5.84 10.70 -16.85
N ALA A 165 -7.16 10.52 -16.73
CA ALA A 165 -8.05 10.33 -17.88
C ALA A 165 -8.06 11.56 -18.80
N VAL A 166 -8.11 12.78 -18.24
CA VAL A 166 -7.99 14.04 -19.00
C VAL A 166 -6.66 14.10 -19.73
N TRP A 167 -5.55 13.78 -19.05
CA TRP A 167 -4.22 13.78 -19.65
C TRP A 167 -4.13 12.80 -20.81
N HIS A 168 -4.59 11.55 -20.63
CA HIS A 168 -4.59 10.56 -21.71
C HIS A 168 -5.44 10.99 -22.90
N ARG A 169 -6.62 11.58 -22.70
CA ARG A 169 -7.43 12.09 -23.81
C ARG A 169 -6.72 13.16 -24.63
N ARG A 170 -5.96 14.05 -23.97
CA ARG A 170 -5.22 15.14 -24.64
C ARG A 170 -3.95 14.66 -25.35
N HIS A 171 -3.39 13.54 -24.93
CA HIS A 171 -2.14 12.98 -25.46
C HIS A 171 -2.36 11.66 -26.19
N ALA A 172 -3.61 11.30 -26.46
CA ALA A 172 -3.92 10.17 -27.32
C ALA A 172 -3.47 10.53 -28.74
N PRO A 173 -2.65 9.69 -29.40
CA PRO A 173 -2.34 9.91 -30.80
C PRO A 173 -3.64 9.92 -31.61
N ALA A 174 -3.72 10.78 -32.62
CA ALA A 174 -4.79 10.68 -33.60
C ALA A 174 -4.75 9.27 -34.20
N PRO A 175 -5.91 8.60 -34.39
CA PRO A 175 -5.92 7.30 -35.04
C PRO A 175 -5.26 7.46 -36.41
N GLU A 176 -4.14 6.78 -36.64
CA GLU A 176 -3.57 6.70 -37.97
C GLU A 176 -4.60 6.02 -38.87
N ALA A 177 -4.73 6.48 -40.12
CA ALA A 177 -5.68 5.91 -41.10
C ALA A 177 -5.47 4.40 -41.36
N THR A 178 -4.36 3.85 -40.88
CA THR A 178 -3.95 2.44 -40.95
C THR A 178 -4.20 1.63 -39.67
N THR A 179 -4.83 2.20 -38.64
CA THR A 179 -5.07 1.49 -37.38
C THR A 179 -6.23 0.49 -37.53
N LEU A 180 -5.90 -0.76 -37.89
CA LEU A 180 -6.86 -1.85 -37.90
C LEU A 180 -7.16 -2.29 -36.45
N VAL A 181 -8.34 -1.97 -35.94
CA VAL A 181 -8.83 -2.49 -34.66
C VAL A 181 -9.23 -3.95 -34.85
N LEU A 182 -8.34 -4.88 -34.48
CA LEU A 182 -8.53 -6.32 -34.68
C LEU A 182 -9.60 -6.93 -33.77
N ALA A 183 -9.83 -6.39 -32.57
CA ALA A 183 -10.85 -6.86 -31.65
C ALA A 183 -11.21 -5.81 -30.59
N HIS A 184 -12.45 -5.83 -30.12
CA HIS A 184 -12.88 -5.14 -28.90
C HIS A 184 -12.93 -6.15 -27.76
N TRP A 185 -12.29 -5.82 -26.65
CA TRP A 185 -12.38 -6.60 -25.42
C TRP A 185 -13.27 -5.84 -24.44
N ALA A 186 -14.33 -6.49 -23.99
CA ALA A 186 -15.10 -6.05 -22.84
C ALA A 186 -14.68 -6.87 -21.63
N PHE A 187 -14.64 -6.22 -20.46
CA PHE A 187 -14.40 -6.91 -19.21
C PHE A 187 -15.65 -7.73 -18.84
N ASP A 188 -15.50 -9.05 -18.75
CA ASP A 188 -16.61 -10.00 -18.53
C ASP A 188 -16.70 -10.50 -17.06
N GLY A 189 -15.93 -9.90 -16.15
CA GLY A 189 -15.93 -10.23 -14.71
C GLY A 189 -14.59 -10.78 -14.19
N ILE A 190 -14.55 -11.08 -12.89
CA ILE A 190 -13.42 -11.70 -12.19
C ILE A 190 -13.95 -12.99 -11.54
N GLY A 191 -13.37 -14.13 -11.91
CA GLY A 191 -13.75 -15.43 -11.37
C GLY A 191 -13.30 -16.55 -12.30
N LEU A 192 -13.38 -17.79 -11.83
CA LEU A 192 -13.30 -18.94 -12.70
C LEU A 192 -14.70 -19.17 -13.28
N THR A 193 -14.80 -19.48 -14.56
CA THR A 193 -16.06 -20.01 -15.09
C THR A 193 -16.40 -21.34 -14.38
N PRO A 194 -17.67 -21.77 -14.34
CA PRO A 194 -18.04 -23.03 -13.67
C PRO A 194 -17.21 -24.24 -14.12
N ASP A 195 -16.76 -24.26 -15.37
CA ASP A 195 -15.88 -25.31 -15.90
C ASP A 195 -14.45 -25.20 -15.37
N LEU A 196 -13.92 -23.98 -15.25
CA LEU A 196 -12.63 -23.71 -14.64
C LEU A 196 -12.64 -23.93 -13.12
N GLU A 197 -13.77 -23.72 -12.43
CA GLU A 197 -13.95 -24.09 -11.02
C GLU A 197 -13.86 -25.62 -10.84
N ARG A 198 -14.53 -26.39 -11.69
CA ARG A 198 -14.44 -27.86 -11.67
C ARG A 198 -13.02 -28.33 -11.98
N LEU A 199 -12.35 -27.70 -12.95
CA LEU A 199 -10.95 -28.00 -13.28
C LEU A 199 -10.02 -27.67 -12.11
N ALA A 200 -10.23 -26.54 -11.44
CA ALA A 200 -9.45 -26.15 -10.26
C ALA A 200 -9.57 -27.20 -9.16
N VAL A 201 -10.78 -27.69 -8.88
CA VAL A 201 -11.01 -28.79 -7.91
C VAL A 201 -10.27 -30.07 -8.33
N LEU A 202 -10.28 -30.42 -9.62
CA LEU A 202 -9.60 -31.63 -10.13
C LEU A 202 -8.08 -31.57 -9.99
N ILE A 203 -7.47 -30.38 -10.09
CA ILE A 203 -6.02 -30.18 -9.95
C ILE A 203 -5.58 -29.80 -8.53
N GLY A 204 -6.48 -29.89 -7.54
CA GLY A 204 -6.18 -29.63 -6.12
C GLY A 204 -6.27 -28.16 -5.68
N GLY A 205 -6.76 -27.27 -6.55
CA GLY A 205 -7.10 -25.89 -6.21
C GLY A 205 -8.42 -25.81 -5.43
N SER A 206 -8.42 -25.16 -4.26
CA SER A 206 -9.67 -24.84 -3.57
C SER A 206 -10.40 -23.69 -4.26
N PRO A 207 -11.73 -23.74 -4.43
CA PRO A 207 -12.47 -22.67 -5.08
C PRO A 207 -12.41 -21.38 -4.24
N ALA A 208 -12.08 -20.27 -4.90
CA ALA A 208 -12.16 -18.94 -4.33
C ALA A 208 -13.65 -18.59 -4.15
N ARG A 209 -14.14 -18.56 -2.90
CA ARG A 209 -15.53 -18.17 -2.61
C ARG A 209 -15.79 -16.72 -3.00
N GLU A 210 -16.63 -16.54 -4.00
CA GLU A 210 -17.23 -15.28 -4.41
C GLU A 210 -18.25 -14.80 -3.34
N GLN A 211 -18.10 -13.54 -2.88
CA GLN A 211 -19.17 -12.83 -2.16
C GLN A 211 -19.88 -11.96 -3.18
N ALA A 212 -21.07 -12.38 -3.60
CA ALA A 212 -21.97 -11.57 -4.42
C ALA A 212 -22.31 -10.27 -3.68
N VAL A 213 -21.90 -9.14 -4.23
CA VAL A 213 -22.46 -7.83 -3.89
C VAL A 213 -23.69 -7.66 -4.77
N THR A 214 -24.86 -7.96 -4.21
CA THR A 214 -26.14 -7.59 -4.83
C THR A 214 -26.25 -6.07 -4.79
N ALA A 215 -26.07 -5.42 -5.94
CA ALA A 215 -26.56 -4.07 -6.16
C ALA A 215 -28.00 -4.19 -6.64
N ASP A 216 -28.94 -3.95 -5.74
CA ASP A 216 -30.35 -3.75 -6.08
C ASP A 216 -30.49 -2.31 -6.63
N ALA A 217 -31.16 -2.18 -7.77
CA ALA A 217 -31.57 -0.93 -8.40
C ALA A 217 -33.04 -1.06 -8.80
#